data_AF-A0A8S2ESF7-F1
#
_entry.id   AF-A0A8S2ESF7-F1
#
_cell.length_a   1.000
_cell.length_b   1.000
_cell.length_c   1.000
_cell.angle_alpha   90.00
_cell.angle_beta   90.00
_cell.angle_gamma   90.00
#
_symmetry.space_group_name_H-M   'P 1'
#
loop_
_entity.id
_entity.type
_entity.pdbx_description
1 polymer ?
#
loop_
_entity_poly.entity_id
_entity_poly.type
_entity_poly.pdbx_seq_one_letter_code
_entity_poly.pdbx_strand_id
1 'polypeptide(L)'
;VATPYSSTVSSEEEKQNIQDVNKGRSKREKFRNFLLIFKIFQLNQPEWPYVLIGLVSACISGLELPATAYIMVQLYSILISPHAQYYLNFMTIMLLIVGIGGSLFQLFVSLSFTKSGSELTLRIRSMSFKAILRQEIAWHDEDINSVGALMTRLSSDASALESFTGARIGIMTKAITSLAASLLVSFVVSWRLSLIGLLFIPWMLFCGMLLDERTSENASTTGGEEGGQ
;
A
#
# COMPACT_ATOMS: atom_id res chain seq x y z
N VAL A 1 24.40 56.62 12.31
CA VAL A 1 24.89 55.25 12.07
C VAL A 1 23.78 54.29 12.49
N ALA A 2 22.87 53.94 11.58
CA ALA A 2 21.86 52.90 11.84
C ALA A 2 22.56 51.55 11.65
N THR A 3 22.75 50.81 12.73
CA THR A 3 23.39 49.49 12.70
C THR A 3 22.53 48.51 11.89
N PRO A 4 23.08 47.76 10.91
CA PRO A 4 22.33 46.83 10.06
C PRO A 4 21.72 45.61 10.78
N TYR A 5 21.90 45.52 12.11
CA TYR A 5 21.70 44.29 12.89
C TYR A 5 20.26 44.12 13.41
N SER A 6 19.48 45.20 13.57
CA SER A 6 18.12 45.09 14.14
C SER A 6 17.08 44.66 13.11
N SER A 7 17.31 44.92 11.81
CA SER A 7 16.42 44.53 10.71
C SER A 7 16.59 43.08 10.27
N THR A 8 17.76 42.47 10.52
CA THR A 8 18.05 41.06 10.17
C THR A 8 17.49 40.09 11.22
N VAL A 9 17.54 40.46 12.51
CA VAL A 9 16.97 39.65 13.60
C VAL A 9 15.44 39.59 13.50
N SER A 10 14.77 40.70 13.19
CA SER A 10 13.32 40.72 13.00
C SER A 10 12.86 39.86 11.81
N SER A 11 13.68 39.77 10.75
CA SER A 11 13.35 39.00 9.56
C SER A 11 13.74 37.52 9.66
N GLU A 12 14.64 37.12 10.57
CA GLU A 12 14.87 35.71 10.93
C GLU A 12 13.81 35.17 11.89
N GLU A 13 13.40 35.95 12.90
CA GLU A 13 12.29 35.58 13.80
C GLU A 13 10.96 35.44 13.04
N GLU A 14 10.69 36.32 12.07
CA GLU A 14 9.50 36.23 11.22
C GLU A 14 9.53 35.00 10.31
N LYS A 15 10.69 34.65 9.74
CA LYS A 15 10.86 33.40 8.96
C LYS A 15 10.68 32.16 9.82
N GLN A 16 11.17 32.18 11.06
CA GLN A 16 11.05 31.07 12.01
C GLN A 16 9.59 30.89 12.47
N ASN A 17 8.90 32.00 12.74
CA ASN A 17 7.47 31.99 13.08
C ASN A 17 6.61 31.51 11.89
N ILE A 18 6.91 31.91 10.65
CA ILE A 18 6.26 31.39 9.44
C ILE A 18 6.55 29.89 9.25
N GLN A 19 7.77 29.42 9.52
CA GLN A 19 8.11 28.00 9.47
C GLN A 19 7.37 27.17 10.51
N ASP A 20 7.25 27.66 11.75
CA ASP A 20 6.54 26.97 12.82
C ASP A 20 5.03 26.94 12.60
N VAL A 21 4.46 28.03 12.07
CA VAL A 21 3.06 28.09 11.62
C VAL A 21 2.82 27.12 10.46
N ASN A 22 3.72 27.03 9.47
CA ASN A 22 3.61 26.07 8.37
C ASN A 22 3.77 24.61 8.84
N LYS A 23 4.69 24.33 9.78
CA LYS A 23 4.83 23.00 10.41
C LYS A 23 3.55 22.60 11.15
N GLY A 24 2.97 23.53 11.90
CA GLY A 24 1.69 23.35 12.60
C GLY A 24 0.54 23.08 11.63
N ARG A 25 0.47 23.83 10.54
CA ARG A 25 -0.55 23.68 9.48
C ARG A 25 -0.42 22.33 8.77
N SER A 26 0.79 21.92 8.40
CA SER A 26 1.07 20.61 7.78
C SER A 26 0.71 19.45 8.71
N LYS A 27 1.04 19.54 10.01
CA LYS A 27 0.69 18.49 10.99
C LYS A 27 -0.83 18.39 11.18
N ARG A 28 -1.54 19.52 11.19
CA ARG A 28 -3.01 19.57 11.28
C ARG A 28 -3.69 19.04 10.03
N GLU A 29 -3.14 19.31 8.85
CA GLU A 29 -3.62 18.73 7.59
C GLU A 29 -3.39 17.23 7.51
N LYS A 30 -2.20 16.74 7.89
CA LYS A 30 -1.94 15.29 7.98
C LYS A 30 -2.93 14.60 8.94
N PHE A 31 -3.19 15.21 10.09
CA PHE A 31 -4.16 14.68 11.06
C PHE A 31 -5.60 14.73 10.54
N ARG A 32 -6.01 15.81 9.85
CA ARG A 32 -7.32 15.90 9.21
C ARG A 32 -7.48 14.86 8.10
N ASN A 33 -6.47 14.68 7.26
CA ASN A 33 -6.48 13.68 6.18
C ASN A 33 -6.52 12.26 6.75
N PHE A 34 -5.78 12.00 7.84
CA PHE A 34 -5.86 10.74 8.58
C PHE A 34 -7.26 10.49 9.15
N LEU A 35 -7.87 11.50 9.79
CA LEU A 35 -9.24 11.43 10.28
C LEU A 35 -10.26 11.21 9.14
N LEU A 36 -10.05 11.83 7.97
CA LEU A 36 -10.89 11.63 6.79
C LEU A 36 -10.78 10.19 6.27
N ILE A 37 -9.56 9.64 6.18
CA ILE A 37 -9.33 8.24 5.80
C ILE A 37 -10.00 7.30 6.81
N PHE A 38 -9.86 7.58 8.11
CA PHE A 38 -10.51 6.81 9.15
C PHE A 38 -12.05 6.90 9.07
N LYS A 39 -12.58 8.07 8.71
CA LYS A 39 -14.01 8.29 8.50
C LYS A 39 -14.54 7.58 7.24
N ILE A 40 -13.72 7.49 6.18
CA ILE A 40 -14.00 6.67 4.98
C ILE A 40 -13.99 5.18 5.35
N PHE A 41 -13.06 4.75 6.21
CA PHE A 41 -13.05 3.38 6.73
C PHE A 41 -14.27 3.08 7.61
N GLN A 42 -14.74 4.05 8.40
CA GLN A 42 -16.00 3.96 9.14
C GLN A 42 -17.25 3.90 8.24
N LEU A 43 -17.17 4.36 6.98
CA LEU A 43 -18.27 4.16 6.03
C LEU A 43 -18.36 2.70 5.53
N ASN A 44 -17.31 1.88 5.76
CA ASN A 44 -17.27 0.44 5.47
C ASN A 44 -17.85 -0.45 6.60
N GLN A 45 -18.47 0.16 7.63
CA GLN A 45 -19.10 -0.54 8.76
C GLN A 45 -20.07 -1.69 8.41
N PRO A 46 -20.89 -1.65 7.34
CA PRO A 46 -21.84 -2.74 7.07
C PRO A 46 -21.21 -4.00 6.51
N GLU A 47 -19.94 -3.98 6.09
CA GLU A 47 -19.25 -5.12 5.48
C GLU A 47 -18.04 -5.59 6.29
N TRP A 48 -17.93 -5.12 7.53
CA TRP A 48 -16.91 -5.58 8.46
C TRP A 48 -16.76 -7.11 8.58
N PRO A 49 -17.82 -7.96 8.51
CA PRO A 49 -17.62 -9.41 8.53
C PRO A 49 -16.83 -9.93 7.33
N TYR A 50 -17.04 -9.39 6.12
CA TYR A 50 -16.27 -9.80 4.93
C TYR A 50 -14.82 -9.37 5.02
N VAL A 51 -14.58 -8.16 5.54
CA VAL A 51 -13.22 -7.66 5.81
C VAL A 51 -12.52 -8.53 6.85
N LEU A 52 -13.22 -8.94 7.91
CA LEU A 52 -12.65 -9.77 8.97
C LEU A 52 -12.30 -11.18 8.47
N ILE A 53 -13.17 -11.80 7.67
CA ILE A 53 -12.88 -13.09 7.00
C ILE A 53 -11.68 -12.94 6.06
N GLY A 54 -11.62 -11.84 5.31
CA GLY A 54 -10.48 -11.49 4.46
C GLY A 54 -9.18 -11.33 5.25
N LEU A 55 -9.22 -10.69 6.42
CA LEU A 55 -8.06 -10.50 7.29
C LEU A 55 -7.56 -11.83 7.87
N VAL A 56 -8.45 -12.68 8.37
CA VAL A 56 -8.08 -13.99 8.93
C VAL A 56 -7.46 -14.88 7.84
N SER A 57 -8.06 -14.93 6.66
CA SER A 57 -7.50 -15.68 5.52
C SER A 57 -6.18 -15.09 5.01
N ALA A 58 -6.00 -13.77 5.08
CA ALA A 58 -4.74 -13.10 4.73
C ALA A 58 -3.62 -13.41 5.71
N CYS A 59 -3.94 -13.57 6.99
CA CYS A 59 -2.97 -14.03 7.97
C CYS A 59 -2.48 -15.45 7.64
N ILE A 60 -3.40 -16.37 7.39
CA ILE A 60 -3.07 -17.77 7.06
C ILE A 60 -2.25 -17.85 5.77
N SER A 61 -2.66 -17.14 4.71
CA SER A 61 -1.93 -17.11 3.45
C SER A 61 -0.60 -16.37 3.52
N GLY A 62 -0.36 -15.55 4.55
CA GLY A 62 0.94 -14.94 4.84
C GLY A 62 1.96 -15.94 5.40
N LEU A 63 1.51 -16.94 6.17
CA LEU A 63 2.38 -17.99 6.73
C LEU A 63 2.75 -19.08 5.71
N GLU A 64 2.11 -19.10 4.54
CA GLU A 64 2.36 -20.04 3.46
C GLU A 64 3.83 -20.01 2.99
N LEU A 65 4.42 -18.81 2.89
CA LEU A 65 5.78 -18.61 2.41
C LEU A 65 6.83 -19.27 3.33
N PRO A 66 6.87 -18.99 4.65
CA PRO A 66 7.79 -19.67 5.55
C PRO A 66 7.50 -21.17 5.70
N ALA A 67 6.23 -21.60 5.66
CA ALA A 67 5.87 -23.02 5.72
C ALA A 67 6.43 -23.80 4.52
N THR A 68 6.28 -23.24 3.31
CA THR A 68 6.81 -23.83 2.08
C THR A 68 8.34 -23.87 2.10
N ALA A 69 8.99 -22.79 2.58
CA ALA A 69 10.44 -22.75 2.72
C ALA A 69 10.97 -23.85 3.66
N TYR A 70 10.30 -24.08 4.79
CA TYR A 70 10.69 -25.12 5.73
C TYR A 70 10.58 -26.53 5.12
N ILE A 71 9.47 -26.84 4.46
CA ILE A 71 9.27 -28.14 3.79
C ILE A 71 10.32 -28.32 2.68
N MET A 72 10.65 -27.26 1.93
CA MET A 72 11.67 -27.31 0.89
C MET A 72 13.07 -27.60 1.43
N VAL A 73 13.46 -27.02 2.58
CA VAL A 73 14.75 -27.33 3.22
C VAL A 73 14.83 -28.80 3.63
N GLN A 74 13.74 -29.36 4.17
CA GLN A 74 13.69 -30.78 4.50
C GLN A 74 13.75 -31.65 3.24
N LEU A 75 13.00 -31.29 2.21
CA LEU A 75 13.00 -31.99 0.93
C LEU A 75 14.41 -32.05 0.32
N TYR A 76 15.12 -30.92 0.32
CA TYR A 76 16.50 -30.83 -0.17
C TYR A 76 17.47 -31.69 0.64
N SER A 77 17.31 -31.72 1.97
CA SER A 77 18.16 -32.53 2.85
C SER A 77 18.04 -34.03 2.54
N ILE A 78 16.83 -34.52 2.24
CA ILE A 78 16.57 -35.92 1.86
C ILE A 78 17.12 -36.22 0.46
N LEU A 79 17.07 -35.24 -0.44
CA LEU A 79 17.57 -35.40 -1.82
C LEU A 79 19.10 -35.60 -1.84
N ILE A 80 19.81 -34.98 -0.90
CA ILE A 80 21.27 -35.14 -0.75
C ILE A 80 21.65 -36.49 -0.13
N SER A 81 20.87 -36.99 0.85
CA SER A 81 21.11 -38.28 1.51
C SER A 81 19.94 -39.26 1.27
N PRO A 82 20.04 -40.17 0.27
CA PRO A 82 18.92 -40.99 -0.17
C PRO A 82 18.64 -42.16 0.79
N HIS A 83 18.11 -41.89 1.98
CA HIS A 83 17.86 -42.93 3.00
C HIS A 83 16.39 -43.21 3.33
N ALA A 84 15.41 -42.58 2.67
CA ALA A 84 14.00 -43.00 2.79
C ALA A 84 13.11 -42.46 1.66
N GLN A 85 12.83 -43.28 0.63
CA GLN A 85 11.88 -42.91 -0.44
C GLN A 85 10.46 -42.65 0.10
N TYR A 86 10.07 -43.36 1.17
CA TYR A 86 8.78 -43.15 1.84
C TYR A 86 8.65 -41.73 2.41
N TYR A 87 9.72 -41.22 3.04
CA TYR A 87 9.72 -39.89 3.63
C TYR A 87 9.74 -38.78 2.57
N LEU A 88 10.38 -39.02 1.42
CA LEU A 88 10.34 -38.14 0.25
C LEU A 88 8.90 -37.96 -0.29
N ASN A 89 8.19 -39.07 -0.48
CA ASN A 89 6.80 -39.05 -0.97
C ASN A 89 5.89 -38.30 0.02
N PHE A 90 6.06 -38.52 1.32
CA PHE A 90 5.31 -37.82 2.37
C PHE A 90 5.55 -36.30 2.34
N MET A 91 6.81 -35.85 2.22
CA MET A 91 7.15 -34.42 2.13
C MET A 91 6.61 -33.77 0.85
N THR A 92 6.62 -34.50 -0.26
CA THR A 92 6.09 -34.03 -1.55
C THR A 92 4.57 -33.85 -1.48
N ILE A 93 3.86 -34.79 -0.83
CA ILE A 93 2.40 -34.67 -0.62
C ILE A 93 2.07 -33.50 0.31
N MET A 94 2.84 -33.31 1.40
CA MET A 94 2.69 -32.16 2.30
C MET A 94 2.85 -30.82 1.56
N LEU A 95 3.86 -30.72 0.69
CA LEU A 95 4.06 -29.54 -0.15
C LEU A 95 2.85 -29.27 -1.05
N LEU A 96 2.29 -30.31 -1.67
CA LEU A 96 1.12 -30.20 -2.54
C LEU A 96 -0.12 -29.73 -1.75
N ILE A 97 -0.34 -30.27 -0.55
CA ILE A 97 -1.44 -29.86 0.33
C ILE A 97 -1.31 -28.39 0.74
N VAL A 98 -0.10 -27.96 1.13
CA VAL A 98 0.17 -26.56 1.49
C VAL A 98 -0.04 -25.63 0.29
N GLY A 99 0.41 -26.02 -0.91
CA GLY A 99 0.23 -25.20 -2.11
C GLY A 99 -1.23 -25.05 -2.56
N ILE A 100 -2.00 -26.14 -2.53
CA ILE A 100 -3.44 -26.09 -2.86
C ILE A 100 -4.20 -25.31 -1.78
N GLY A 101 -3.93 -25.60 -0.50
CA GLY A 101 -4.55 -24.90 0.62
C GLY A 101 -4.25 -23.40 0.59
N GLY A 102 -2.98 -23.03 0.42
CA GLY A 102 -2.53 -21.65 0.30
C GLY A 102 -3.19 -20.89 -0.85
N SER A 103 -3.27 -21.53 -2.02
CA SER A 103 -3.98 -20.98 -3.19
C SER A 103 -5.47 -20.74 -2.92
N LEU A 104 -6.15 -21.65 -2.21
CA LEU A 104 -7.55 -21.46 -1.83
C LEU A 104 -7.71 -20.26 -0.87
N PHE A 105 -6.90 -20.17 0.17
CA PHE A 105 -6.93 -19.02 1.09
C PHE A 105 -6.62 -17.71 0.36
N GLN A 106 -5.70 -17.72 -0.61
CA GLN A 106 -5.40 -16.56 -1.44
C GLN A 106 -6.62 -16.13 -2.27
N LEU A 107 -7.40 -17.06 -2.81
CA LEU A 107 -8.65 -16.75 -3.51
C LEU A 107 -9.67 -16.13 -2.56
N PHE A 108 -9.85 -16.67 -1.35
CA PHE A 108 -10.77 -16.11 -0.35
C PHE A 108 -10.41 -14.67 0.04
N VAL A 109 -9.12 -14.37 0.22
CA VAL A 109 -8.64 -13.01 0.47
C VAL A 109 -9.03 -12.09 -0.68
N SER A 110 -8.64 -12.46 -1.91
CA SER A 110 -8.89 -11.64 -3.11
C SER A 110 -10.38 -11.40 -3.33
N LEU A 111 -11.23 -12.41 -3.19
CA LEU A 111 -12.68 -12.28 -3.37
C LEU A 111 -13.31 -11.39 -2.30
N SER A 112 -12.94 -11.57 -1.03
CA SER A 112 -13.52 -10.81 0.08
C SER A 112 -13.17 -9.32 0.00
N PHE A 113 -11.90 -9.00 -0.26
CA PHE A 113 -11.45 -7.60 -0.38
C PHE A 113 -11.91 -6.93 -1.68
N THR A 114 -11.96 -7.66 -2.79
CA THR A 114 -12.49 -7.10 -4.06
C THR A 114 -13.97 -6.78 -3.93
N LYS A 115 -14.76 -7.69 -3.36
CA LYS A 115 -16.19 -7.46 -3.13
C LYS A 115 -16.40 -6.24 -2.23
N SER A 116 -15.71 -6.18 -1.09
CA SER A 116 -15.85 -5.05 -0.17
C SER A 116 -15.39 -3.71 -0.76
N GLY A 117 -14.32 -3.73 -1.56
CA GLY A 117 -13.86 -2.54 -2.29
C GLY A 117 -14.88 -2.03 -3.31
N SER A 118 -15.54 -2.93 -4.04
CA SER A 118 -16.54 -2.56 -5.05
C SER A 118 -17.78 -1.91 -4.44
N GLU A 119 -18.29 -2.44 -3.32
CA GLU A 119 -19.47 -1.92 -2.63
C GLU A 119 -19.17 -0.55 -1.95
N LEU A 120 -17.99 -0.42 -1.34
CA LEU A 120 -17.52 0.86 -0.81
C LEU A 120 -17.41 1.92 -1.92
N THR A 121 -16.85 1.56 -3.07
CA THR A 121 -16.71 2.46 -4.22
C THR A 121 -18.08 2.90 -4.74
N LEU A 122 -19.03 1.97 -4.87
CA LEU A 122 -20.40 2.27 -5.31
C LEU A 122 -21.07 3.27 -4.36
N ARG A 123 -20.97 3.06 -3.05
CA ARG A 123 -21.52 3.98 -2.05
C ARG A 123 -20.92 5.37 -2.14
N ILE A 124 -19.58 5.47 -2.22
CA ILE A 124 -18.90 6.75 -2.34
C ILE A 124 -19.37 7.46 -3.62
N ARG A 125 -19.44 6.75 -4.75
CA ARG A 125 -19.92 7.31 -6.02
C ARG A 125 -21.36 7.83 -5.92
N SER A 126 -22.25 7.07 -5.27
CA SER A 126 -23.65 7.48 -5.07
C SER A 126 -23.76 8.72 -4.17
N MET A 127 -23.01 8.76 -3.07
CA MET A 127 -22.99 9.91 -2.16
C MET A 127 -22.41 11.16 -2.82
N SER A 128 -21.30 11.03 -3.55
CA SER A 128 -20.67 12.14 -4.26
C SER A 128 -21.58 12.67 -5.36
N PHE A 129 -22.24 11.80 -6.14
CA PHE A 129 -23.22 12.24 -7.14
C PHE A 129 -24.41 12.96 -6.50
N LYS A 130 -24.93 12.45 -5.39
CA LYS A 130 -26.01 13.11 -4.63
C LYS A 130 -25.59 14.47 -4.06
N ALA A 131 -24.32 14.61 -3.64
CA ALA A 131 -23.78 15.88 -3.14
C ALA A 131 -23.64 16.89 -4.28
N ILE A 132 -23.13 16.46 -5.44
CA ILE A 132 -23.04 17.28 -6.65
C ILE A 132 -24.42 17.83 -7.04
N LEU A 133 -25.46 17.00 -7.05
CA LEU A 133 -26.82 17.42 -7.42
C LEU A 133 -27.49 18.38 -6.43
N ARG A 134 -26.98 18.50 -5.20
CA ARG A 134 -27.54 19.40 -4.17
C ARG A 134 -26.93 20.79 -4.19
N GLN A 135 -25.93 21.00 -5.04
CA GLN A 135 -25.20 22.24 -5.13
C GLN A 135 -26.02 23.29 -5.91
N GLU A 136 -25.77 24.57 -5.62
CA GLU A 136 -26.46 25.68 -6.27
C GLU A 136 -26.08 25.84 -7.74
N ILE A 137 -26.98 26.41 -8.55
CA ILE A 137 -26.77 26.61 -10.00
C ILE A 137 -25.52 27.47 -10.26
N ALA A 138 -25.30 28.51 -9.45
CA ALA A 138 -24.12 29.37 -9.56
C ALA A 138 -22.79 28.61 -9.41
N TRP A 139 -22.77 27.50 -8.67
CA TRP A 139 -21.57 26.66 -8.55
C TRP A 139 -21.29 25.86 -9.83
N HIS A 140 -22.35 25.46 -10.54
CA HIS A 140 -22.27 24.73 -11.81
C HIS A 140 -21.91 25.64 -13.00
N ASP A 141 -22.09 26.96 -12.86
CA ASP A 141 -21.73 27.95 -13.88
C ASP A 141 -20.21 28.20 -13.97
N GLU A 142 -19.44 27.78 -12.96
CA GLU A 142 -17.98 27.84 -12.98
C GLU A 142 -17.40 26.84 -14.01
N ASP A 143 -16.47 27.28 -14.87
CA ASP A 143 -15.85 26.43 -15.91
C ASP A 143 -15.22 25.14 -15.35
N ILE A 144 -14.65 25.24 -14.15
CA ILE A 144 -14.05 24.12 -13.41
C ILE A 144 -15.07 23.08 -12.91
N ASN A 145 -16.35 23.45 -12.84
CA ASN A 145 -17.46 22.67 -12.31
C ASN A 145 -18.49 22.29 -13.38
N SER A 146 -18.11 22.40 -14.66
CA SER A 146 -18.93 21.91 -15.76
C SER A 146 -19.28 20.43 -15.56
N VAL A 147 -20.50 20.05 -15.94
CA VAL A 147 -21.06 18.71 -15.73
C VAL A 147 -20.14 17.61 -16.31
N GLY A 148 -19.54 17.86 -17.47
CA GLY A 148 -18.59 16.92 -18.10
C GLY A 148 -17.30 16.76 -17.30
N ALA A 149 -16.72 17.85 -16.80
CA ALA A 149 -15.52 17.81 -15.97
C ALA A 149 -15.78 17.08 -14.64
N LEU A 150 -16.93 17.34 -14.01
CA LEU A 150 -17.34 16.66 -12.79
C LEU A 150 -17.53 15.17 -12.96
N MET A 151 -18.23 14.73 -14.01
CA MET A 151 -18.46 13.31 -14.27
C MET A 151 -17.16 12.57 -14.57
N THR A 152 -16.24 13.24 -15.27
CA THR A 152 -14.90 12.72 -15.54
C THR A 152 -14.10 12.55 -14.25
N ARG A 153 -14.07 13.59 -13.40
CA ARG A 153 -13.41 13.55 -12.08
C ARG A 153 -14.01 12.47 -11.20
N LEU A 154 -15.34 12.43 -11.08
CA LEU A 154 -16.03 11.43 -10.28
C LEU A 154 -15.73 9.99 -10.74
N SER A 155 -15.66 9.76 -12.05
CA SER A 155 -15.30 8.44 -12.59
C SER A 155 -13.84 8.10 -12.33
N SER A 156 -12.92 9.06 -12.51
CA SER A 156 -11.49 8.87 -12.27
C SER A 156 -11.22 8.61 -10.78
N ASP A 157 -11.80 9.41 -9.90
CA ASP A 157 -11.69 9.27 -8.44
C ASP A 157 -12.28 7.93 -7.99
N ALA A 158 -13.43 7.50 -8.54
CA ALA A 158 -14.01 6.21 -8.23
C ALA A 158 -13.09 5.04 -8.66
N SER A 159 -12.53 5.08 -9.87
CA SER A 159 -11.58 4.05 -10.34
C SER A 159 -10.30 4.02 -9.51
N ALA A 160 -9.80 5.18 -9.09
CA ALA A 160 -8.64 5.29 -8.21
C ALA A 160 -8.94 4.71 -6.82
N LEU A 161 -10.13 4.99 -6.28
CA LEU A 161 -10.58 4.44 -5.00
C LEU A 161 -10.78 2.93 -5.04
N GLU A 162 -11.38 2.39 -6.10
CA GLU A 162 -11.56 0.94 -6.28
C GLU A 162 -10.20 0.23 -6.36
N SER A 163 -9.27 0.81 -7.13
CA SER A 163 -7.91 0.31 -7.24
C SER A 163 -7.19 0.30 -5.90
N PHE A 164 -7.42 1.31 -5.06
CA PHE A 164 -6.77 1.44 -3.75
C PHE A 164 -7.39 0.54 -2.67
N THR A 165 -8.73 0.53 -2.56
CA THR A 165 -9.46 -0.15 -1.48
C THR A 165 -9.83 -1.61 -1.76
N GLY A 166 -9.83 -2.04 -3.02
CA GLY A 166 -10.13 -3.42 -3.41
C GLY A 166 -9.01 -4.41 -3.06
N ALA A 167 -8.58 -5.20 -4.06
CA ALA A 167 -7.59 -6.27 -3.88
C ALA A 167 -6.25 -5.81 -3.28
N ARG A 168 -5.86 -4.53 -3.44
CA ARG A 168 -4.58 -4.01 -2.95
C ARG A 168 -4.47 -4.05 -1.43
N ILE A 169 -5.53 -3.75 -0.68
CA ILE A 169 -5.50 -3.82 0.80
C ILE A 169 -5.22 -5.27 1.25
N GLY A 170 -5.84 -6.25 0.59
CA GLY A 170 -5.60 -7.67 0.86
C GLY A 170 -4.15 -8.07 0.59
N ILE A 171 -3.59 -7.64 -0.54
CA ILE A 171 -2.19 -7.89 -0.90
C ILE A 171 -1.23 -7.24 0.09
N MET A 172 -1.48 -5.98 0.50
CA MET A 172 -0.66 -5.28 1.49
C MET A 172 -0.71 -5.97 2.85
N THR A 173 -1.90 -6.40 3.29
CA THR A 173 -2.05 -7.13 4.55
C THR A 173 -1.28 -8.45 4.52
N LYS A 174 -1.42 -9.24 3.44
CA LYS A 174 -0.65 -10.47 3.25
C LYS A 174 0.85 -10.20 3.24
N ALA A 175 1.30 -9.15 2.55
CA ALA A 175 2.72 -8.78 2.49
C ALA A 175 3.27 -8.44 3.88
N ILE A 176 2.53 -7.68 4.68
CA ILE A 176 2.93 -7.34 6.06
C ILE A 176 3.01 -8.60 6.91
N THR A 177 2.00 -9.48 6.87
CA THR A 177 1.99 -10.71 7.67
C THR A 177 3.11 -11.67 7.23
N SER A 178 3.31 -11.80 5.92
CA SER A 178 4.39 -12.63 5.36
C SER A 178 5.77 -12.10 5.75
N LEU A 179 5.98 -10.79 5.67
CA LEU A 179 7.23 -10.15 6.08
C LEU A 179 7.47 -10.33 7.58
N ALA A 180 6.44 -10.13 8.41
CA ALA A 180 6.54 -10.35 9.85
C ALA A 180 6.87 -11.82 10.19
N ALA A 181 6.14 -12.77 9.60
CA ALA A 181 6.37 -14.20 9.81
C ALA A 181 7.77 -14.63 9.34
N SER A 182 8.21 -14.15 8.18
CA SER A 182 9.52 -14.47 7.61
C SER A 182 10.66 -13.89 8.45
N LEU A 183 10.51 -12.65 8.93
CA LEU A 183 11.48 -12.04 9.85
C LEU A 183 11.58 -12.84 11.16
N LEU A 184 10.45 -13.20 11.76
CA LEU A 184 10.43 -14.02 12.98
C LEU A 184 11.17 -15.34 12.78
N VAL A 185 10.86 -16.07 11.71
CA VAL A 185 11.54 -17.34 11.37
C VAL A 185 13.04 -17.12 11.16
N SER A 186 13.43 -16.06 10.45
CA SER A 186 14.83 -15.74 10.20
C SER A 186 15.60 -15.50 11.50
N PHE A 187 15.06 -14.68 12.40
CA PHE A 187 15.68 -14.37 13.70
C PHE A 187 15.84 -15.62 14.57
N VAL A 188 14.87 -16.54 14.54
CA VAL A 188 14.92 -17.81 15.29
C VAL A 188 16.03 -18.72 14.76
N VAL A 189 16.20 -18.82 13.44
CA VAL A 189 17.22 -19.70 12.85
C VAL A 189 18.62 -19.16 13.09
N SER A 190 18.87 -17.88 12.80
CA SER A 190 20.20 -17.30 12.94
C SER A 190 20.16 -15.77 12.97
N TRP A 191 20.11 -15.20 14.18
CA TRP A 191 20.09 -13.75 14.39
C TRP A 191 21.24 -12.99 13.69
N ARG A 192 22.42 -13.61 13.52
CA ARG A 192 23.55 -13.00 12.79
C ARG A 192 23.25 -12.81 11.31
N LEU A 193 22.74 -13.84 10.63
CA LEU A 193 22.39 -13.80 9.21
C LEU A 193 21.23 -12.82 8.95
N SER A 194 20.26 -12.76 9.86
CA SER A 194 19.14 -11.82 9.77
C SER A 194 19.57 -10.36 9.86
N LEU A 195 20.52 -10.02 10.75
CA LEU A 195 21.05 -8.66 10.87
C LEU A 195 21.76 -8.20 9.59
N ILE A 196 22.54 -9.08 8.96
CA ILE A 196 23.15 -8.80 7.66
C ILE A 196 22.04 -8.57 6.62
N GLY A 197 21.02 -9.43 6.57
CA GLY A 197 19.89 -9.26 5.66
C GLY A 197 19.16 -7.92 5.83
N LEU A 198 18.98 -7.46 7.07
CA LEU A 198 18.32 -6.20 7.38
C LEU A 198 19.09 -4.98 6.86
N LEU A 199 20.43 -5.04 6.80
CA LEU A 199 21.27 -3.98 6.23
C LEU A 199 21.12 -3.86 4.71
N PHE A 200 20.77 -4.95 4.02
CA PHE A 200 20.51 -4.92 2.58
C PHE A 200 19.19 -4.24 2.21
N ILE A 201 18.19 -4.23 3.10
CA ILE A 201 16.89 -3.59 2.86
C ILE A 201 17.04 -2.09 2.54
N PRO A 202 17.67 -1.24 3.38
CA PRO A 202 17.84 0.18 3.09
C PRO A 202 18.74 0.43 1.87
N TRP A 203 19.74 -0.43 1.63
CA TRP A 203 20.59 -0.34 0.44
C TRP A 203 19.78 -0.58 -0.84
N MET A 204 18.90 -1.58 -0.83
CA MET A 204 18.03 -1.89 -1.95
C MET A 204 17.03 -0.76 -2.20
N LEU A 205 16.47 -0.17 -1.14
CA LEU A 205 15.58 1.00 -1.24
C LEU A 205 16.31 2.22 -1.83
N PHE A 206 17.55 2.48 -1.38
CA PHE A 206 18.37 3.57 -1.92
C PHE A 206 18.64 3.41 -3.41
N CYS A 207 19.02 2.21 -3.84
CA CYS A 207 19.23 1.91 -5.25
C CYS A 207 17.94 2.07 -6.07
N GLY A 208 16.80 1.62 -5.53
CA GLY A 208 15.49 1.79 -6.17
C GLY A 208 15.09 3.25 -6.37
N MET A 209 15.33 4.10 -5.37
CA MET A 209 15.06 5.55 -5.47
C MET A 209 15.93 6.22 -6.53
N LEU A 210 17.22 5.88 -6.58
CA LEU A 210 18.12 6.40 -7.60
C LEU A 210 17.69 5.97 -9.01
N LEU A 211 17.20 4.74 -9.17
CA LEU A 211 16.70 4.27 -10.46
C LEU A 211 15.43 5.02 -10.88
N ASP A 212 14.50 5.24 -9.95
CA ASP A 212 13.24 5.92 -10.22
C ASP A 212 13.48 7.36 -10.70
N GLU A 213 14.42 8.06 -10.05
CA GLU A 213 14.87 9.40 -10.46
C GLU A 213 15.41 9.38 -11.90
N ARG A 214 16.26 8.41 -12.25
CA ARG A 214 16.81 8.27 -13.62
C ARG A 214 15.75 7.90 -14.66
N THR A 215 14.76 7.11 -14.30
CA THR A 215 13.66 6.79 -15.22
C THR A 215 12.74 7.99 -15.43
N SER A 216 12.52 8.80 -14.40
CA SER A 216 11.72 10.03 -14.52
C SER A 216 12.44 11.09 -15.36
N GLU A 217 13.76 11.20 -15.20
CA GLU A 217 14.62 12.08 -16.00
C GLU A 217 14.60 11.65 -17.47
N ASN A 218 14.89 10.37 -17.76
CA ASN A 218 14.90 9.84 -19.14
C ASN A 218 13.54 9.99 -19.85
N ALA A 219 12.42 9.80 -19.14
CA ALA A 219 11.08 9.98 -19.71
C ALA A 219 10.81 11.44 -20.12
N SER A 220 11.39 12.41 -19.40
CA SER A 220 11.27 13.84 -19.75
C SER A 220 12.13 14.22 -20.95
N THR A 221 13.28 13.58 -21.15
CA THR A 221 14.19 13.85 -22.27
C THR A 221 13.65 13.29 -23.59
N THR A 222 13.10 12.07 -23.60
CA THR A 222 12.56 11.45 -24.82
C THR A 222 11.26 12.12 -25.28
N GLY A 223 10.40 12.59 -24.37
CA GLY A 223 9.20 13.36 -24.72
C GLY A 223 9.49 14.75 -25.30
N GLY A 224 10.71 15.28 -25.09
CA GLY A 224 11.17 16.55 -25.67
C GLY A 224 11.70 16.42 -27.10
N GLU A 225 12.16 15.24 -27.51
CA GLU A 225 12.70 15.01 -28.86
C GLU A 225 11.61 14.74 -29.91
N GLU A 226 10.48 14.12 -29.54
CA GLU A 226 9.35 13.88 -30.47
C GLU A 226 8.45 15.12 -30.68
N GLY A 227 8.48 16.11 -29.79
CA GLY A 227 7.72 17.36 -29.93
C GLY A 227 8.43 18.44 -30.77
N GLY A 228 9.62 18.15 -31.31
CA GLY A 228 10.49 19.09 -32.01
C GLY A 228 10.71 18.80 -33.50
N GLN A 229 9.98 17.85 -34.09
CA GLN A 229 9.97 17.59 -35.55
C GLN A 229 8.60 17.80 -36.16
#